data_AF-A0A746ELL1-F1
#
_entry.id   AF-A0A746ELL1-F1
#
_cell.length_a   1.000
_cell.length_b   1.000
_cell.length_c   1.000
_cell.angle_alpha   90.00
_cell.angle_beta   90.00
_cell.angle_gamma   90.00
#
_symmetry.space_group_name_H-M   'P 1'
#
loop_
_entity.id
_entity.type
_entity.pdbx_description
1 polymer ?
#
loop_
_entity_poly.entity_id
_entity_poly.type
_entity_poly.pdbx_seq_one_letter_code
_entity_poly.pdbx_strand_id
1 'polypeptide(L)'
;MKVTKSIIAVLLCLSAGSAYADCEYYLTGNKETLNISDCVDGVKGIANSALSNSQNAQNVANGAASTAQNAQSVANTAASTAQNAQTAANKAQTTANEANSAAQNALNTANTAQNTANSANTVAQNAQSTANQAIQDAAEKAEAAEKNANNYTDNKITDAKNELNTNIDSAKNDAINSSNNYTDSKISDTKTELNANIDKAKNDAISSSNSYTDSKISDTKTELNASIDKAKNDAISSSNSYTDSKISDTKTELNTNINNAKNEAISTSNNYTDKRYQQGISYTNEKYEQSIQYAQNVADKAEQNANNYTDNRFSQLSNQSNQRFEQLNSKIERAEKRLNAGIAGVTAISSIPYVAENSFSYGIGVGNYQNGNAIAAGIQYKTSLNTNVRLNVSWDSSHNTVLGAGFAGG
;
A
#
# COMPACT_ATOMS: atom_id res chain seq x y z
N MET A 1 13.85 -50.81 -238.83
CA MET A 1 14.49 -51.57 -239.94
C MET A 1 14.32 -53.06 -239.68
N LYS A 2 14.06 -53.83 -240.74
CA LYS A 2 13.84 -55.30 -240.84
C LYS A 2 12.45 -55.86 -240.49
N VAL A 3 11.60 -55.85 -241.52
CA VAL A 3 10.87 -56.99 -242.14
C VAL A 3 11.06 -58.37 -241.48
N THR A 4 9.93 -59.03 -241.12
CA THR A 4 9.61 -60.42 -241.55
C THR A 4 8.10 -60.71 -241.45
N LYS A 5 7.58 -61.38 -242.49
CA LYS A 5 6.23 -61.97 -242.60
C LYS A 5 6.05 -63.09 -241.57
N SER A 6 4.84 -63.22 -241.00
CA SER A 6 3.97 -64.39 -241.21
C SER A 6 2.83 -64.53 -240.18
N ILE A 7 1.65 -64.86 -240.74
CA ILE A 7 0.56 -65.70 -240.24
C ILE A 7 -0.42 -65.10 -239.20
N ILE A 8 -1.65 -64.96 -239.72
CA ILE A 8 -2.93 -64.76 -239.07
C ILE A 8 -3.25 -65.92 -238.11
N ALA A 9 -3.69 -65.60 -236.89
CA ALA A 9 -4.67 -66.38 -236.13
C ALA A 9 -5.56 -65.40 -235.35
N VAL A 10 -6.86 -65.47 -235.65
CA VAL A 10 -7.96 -64.63 -235.18
C VAL A 10 -8.17 -64.77 -233.67
N LEU A 11 -8.48 -63.68 -232.98
CA LEU A 11 -9.46 -63.68 -231.90
C LEU A 11 -10.12 -62.29 -231.75
N LEU A 12 -11.20 -62.09 -232.50
CA LEU A 12 -12.20 -61.07 -232.26
C LEU A 12 -13.08 -61.57 -231.09
N CYS A 13 -13.06 -60.87 -229.95
CA CYS A 13 -14.18 -60.95 -229.01
C CYS A 13 -15.15 -59.81 -229.31
N LEU A 14 -16.24 -60.20 -229.94
CA LEU A 14 -17.41 -59.42 -230.28
C LEU A 14 -18.10 -58.82 -229.04
N SER A 15 -18.54 -57.59 -229.24
CA SER A 15 -19.75 -56.96 -228.75
C SER A 15 -20.96 -57.89 -228.66
N ALA A 16 -21.69 -57.83 -227.53
CA ALA A 16 -23.06 -58.34 -227.43
C ALA A 16 -24.04 -57.29 -227.98
N GLY A 17 -24.12 -57.22 -229.30
CA GLY A 17 -25.19 -56.56 -230.04
C GLY A 17 -25.59 -57.49 -231.18
N SER A 18 -26.87 -57.79 -231.28
CA SER A 18 -27.47 -58.65 -232.32
C SER A 18 -27.04 -58.23 -233.73
N ALA A 19 -26.27 -59.06 -234.41
CA ALA A 19 -26.10 -58.96 -235.86
C ALA A 19 -25.77 -60.34 -236.43
N TYR A 20 -26.71 -60.85 -237.24
CA TYR A 20 -26.46 -61.89 -238.22
C TYR A 20 -25.24 -61.48 -239.07
N ALA A 21 -24.17 -62.28 -239.04
CA ALA A 21 -23.10 -62.15 -240.01
C ALA A 21 -23.32 -63.20 -241.10
N ASP A 22 -24.03 -62.82 -242.15
CA ASP A 22 -24.04 -63.54 -243.42
C ASP A 22 -22.76 -63.12 -244.18
N CYS A 23 -21.92 -64.08 -244.55
CA CYS A 23 -20.68 -63.82 -245.28
C CYS A 23 -20.81 -64.38 -246.70
N GLU A 24 -20.91 -63.49 -247.69
CA GLU A 24 -20.82 -63.86 -249.10
C GLU A 24 -19.36 -64.00 -249.55
N TYR A 25 -19.09 -65.13 -250.23
CA TYR A 25 -17.86 -65.43 -250.94
C TYR A 25 -18.15 -65.36 -252.44
N TYR A 26 -17.34 -64.62 -253.22
CA TYR A 26 -17.37 -64.68 -254.67
C TYR A 26 -16.33 -65.68 -255.16
N LEU A 27 -16.80 -66.88 -255.51
CA LEU A 27 -16.15 -67.70 -256.53
C LEU A 27 -16.91 -67.52 -257.84
N THR A 28 -16.17 -67.11 -258.86
CA THR A 28 -16.49 -67.46 -260.24
C THR A 28 -16.52 -69.00 -260.34
N GLY A 29 -17.70 -69.60 -260.13
CA GLY A 29 -18.01 -71.01 -260.33
C GLY A 29 -17.72 -71.95 -259.14
N ASN A 30 -18.79 -72.30 -258.40
CA ASN A 30 -18.90 -73.30 -257.31
C ASN A 30 -18.47 -72.90 -255.89
N LYS A 31 -19.28 -73.33 -254.90
CA LYS A 31 -19.39 -72.85 -253.51
C LYS A 31 -19.07 -73.99 -252.54
N GLU A 32 -18.24 -73.76 -251.51
CA GLU A 32 -18.05 -74.67 -250.36
C GLU A 32 -17.80 -73.90 -249.05
N THR A 33 -18.23 -74.50 -247.93
CA THR A 33 -18.44 -73.88 -246.60
C THR A 33 -17.45 -74.45 -245.56
N LEU A 34 -16.92 -73.61 -244.65
CA LEU A 34 -15.98 -74.00 -243.57
C LEU A 34 -16.61 -73.80 -242.17
N ASN A 35 -16.48 -74.78 -241.27
CA ASN A 35 -17.09 -74.81 -239.92
C ASN A 35 -16.01 -74.63 -238.81
N ILE A 36 -16.27 -73.80 -237.80
CA ILE A 36 -15.29 -73.33 -236.77
C ILE A 36 -15.80 -73.46 -235.32
N SER A 37 -16.75 -74.36 -235.02
CA SER A 37 -17.38 -74.47 -233.69
C SER A 37 -16.41 -74.77 -232.53
N ASP A 38 -15.39 -75.59 -232.75
CA ASP A 38 -14.55 -76.11 -231.65
C ASP A 38 -13.69 -75.04 -230.95
N CYS A 39 -13.32 -73.98 -231.68
CA CYS A 39 -12.57 -72.85 -231.11
C CYS A 39 -13.45 -72.00 -230.16
N VAL A 40 -14.74 -71.89 -230.49
CA VAL A 40 -15.70 -71.08 -229.72
C VAL A 40 -15.97 -71.72 -228.35
N ASP A 41 -16.07 -73.05 -228.30
CA ASP A 41 -16.34 -73.78 -227.05
C ASP A 41 -15.14 -73.76 -226.07
N GLY A 42 -13.90 -73.79 -226.57
CA GLY A 42 -12.70 -73.64 -225.75
C GLY A 42 -12.60 -72.27 -225.06
N VAL A 43 -12.92 -71.19 -225.80
CA VAL A 43 -12.96 -69.82 -225.26
C VAL A 43 -14.07 -69.68 -224.21
N LYS A 44 -15.23 -70.33 -224.43
CA LYS A 44 -16.36 -70.35 -223.50
C LYS A 44 -16.02 -71.06 -222.18
N GLY A 45 -15.24 -72.14 -222.21
CA GLY A 45 -14.75 -72.83 -221.02
C GLY A 45 -13.83 -71.97 -220.15
N ILE A 46 -12.87 -71.27 -220.76
CA ILE A 46 -11.96 -70.35 -220.06
C ILE A 46 -12.74 -69.18 -219.44
N ALA A 47 -13.69 -68.62 -220.18
CA ALA A 47 -14.55 -67.53 -219.69
C ALA A 47 -15.39 -67.96 -218.48
N ASN A 48 -15.95 -69.18 -218.48
CA ASN A 48 -16.70 -69.71 -217.35
C ASN A 48 -15.81 -69.98 -216.12
N SER A 49 -14.59 -70.50 -216.29
CA SER A 49 -13.64 -70.66 -215.19
C SER A 49 -13.18 -69.32 -214.61
N ALA A 50 -12.95 -68.31 -215.46
CA ALA A 50 -12.63 -66.95 -215.03
C ALA A 50 -13.78 -66.32 -214.22
N LEU A 51 -15.02 -66.53 -214.66
CA LEU A 51 -16.21 -66.07 -213.93
C LEU A 51 -16.33 -66.77 -212.56
N SER A 52 -16.14 -68.08 -212.49
CA SER A 52 -16.17 -68.83 -211.23
C SER A 52 -15.07 -68.40 -210.25
N ASN A 53 -13.84 -68.17 -210.73
CA ASN A 53 -12.74 -67.64 -209.92
C ASN A 53 -13.02 -66.21 -209.44
N SER A 54 -13.61 -65.36 -210.29
CA SER A 54 -14.04 -64.00 -209.92
C SER A 54 -15.10 -64.04 -208.83
N GLN A 55 -16.09 -64.92 -208.94
CA GLN A 55 -17.11 -65.14 -207.91
C GLN A 55 -16.51 -65.67 -206.60
N ASN A 56 -15.58 -66.61 -206.64
CA ASN A 56 -14.88 -67.09 -205.45
C ASN A 56 -14.04 -65.99 -204.79
N ALA A 57 -13.32 -65.19 -205.58
CA ALA A 57 -12.58 -64.02 -205.08
C ALA A 57 -13.51 -63.00 -204.44
N GLN A 58 -14.68 -62.75 -205.04
CA GLN A 58 -15.70 -61.87 -204.47
C GLN A 58 -16.27 -62.43 -203.16
N ASN A 59 -16.53 -63.72 -203.07
CA ASN A 59 -16.99 -64.36 -201.82
C ASN A 59 -15.94 -64.28 -200.71
N VAL A 60 -14.66 -64.49 -201.04
CA VAL A 60 -13.54 -64.29 -200.09
C VAL A 60 -13.45 -62.83 -199.65
N ALA A 61 -13.57 -61.88 -200.58
CA ALA A 61 -13.56 -60.46 -200.27
C ALA A 61 -14.74 -60.07 -199.37
N ASN A 62 -15.94 -60.59 -199.65
CA ASN A 62 -17.12 -60.39 -198.81
C ASN A 62 -16.93 -61.01 -197.42
N GLY A 63 -16.35 -62.21 -197.33
CA GLY A 63 -16.00 -62.86 -196.07
C GLY A 63 -15.00 -62.03 -195.26
N ALA A 64 -13.93 -61.54 -195.89
CA ALA A 64 -12.94 -60.67 -195.27
C ALA A 64 -13.55 -59.34 -194.79
N ALA A 65 -14.43 -58.74 -195.59
CA ALA A 65 -15.15 -57.53 -195.22
C ALA A 65 -16.05 -57.76 -194.00
N SER A 66 -16.75 -58.90 -193.94
CA SER A 66 -17.56 -59.29 -192.79
C SER A 66 -16.71 -59.51 -191.54
N THR A 67 -15.56 -60.19 -191.66
CA THR A 67 -14.61 -60.34 -190.54
C THR A 67 -14.08 -58.99 -190.07
N ALA A 68 -13.75 -58.06 -190.97
CA ALA A 68 -13.30 -56.71 -190.62
C ALA A 68 -14.40 -55.91 -189.89
N GLN A 69 -15.65 -56.01 -190.36
CA GLN A 69 -16.80 -55.39 -189.68
C GLN A 69 -17.01 -55.96 -188.27
N ASN A 70 -16.89 -57.28 -188.10
CA ASN A 70 -16.97 -57.92 -186.78
C ASN A 70 -15.82 -57.49 -185.87
N ALA A 71 -14.58 -57.42 -186.39
CA ALA A 71 -13.43 -56.93 -185.64
C ALA A 71 -13.60 -55.47 -185.20
N GLN A 72 -14.14 -54.61 -186.09
CA GLN A 72 -14.47 -53.23 -185.77
C GLN A 72 -15.54 -53.15 -184.67
N SER A 73 -16.58 -54.00 -184.75
CA SER A 73 -17.62 -54.08 -183.72
C SER A 73 -17.04 -54.46 -182.36
N VAL A 74 -16.19 -55.50 -182.31
CA VAL A 74 -15.48 -55.92 -181.09
C VAL A 74 -14.57 -54.81 -180.55
N ALA A 75 -13.83 -54.11 -181.42
CA ALA A 75 -12.99 -52.98 -181.03
C ALA A 75 -13.82 -51.84 -180.43
N ASN A 76 -14.96 -51.53 -181.03
CA ASN A 76 -15.90 -50.52 -180.51
C ASN A 76 -16.47 -50.94 -179.15
N THR A 77 -16.82 -52.22 -178.97
CA THR A 77 -17.26 -52.76 -177.67
C THR A 77 -16.14 -52.66 -176.63
N ALA A 78 -14.90 -53.03 -176.98
CA ALA A 78 -13.75 -52.93 -176.07
C ALA A 78 -13.46 -51.48 -175.66
N ALA A 79 -13.54 -50.53 -176.61
CA ALA A 79 -13.39 -49.10 -176.33
C ALA A 79 -14.49 -48.59 -175.39
N SER A 80 -15.75 -49.00 -175.61
CA SER A 80 -16.86 -48.67 -174.72
C SER A 80 -16.68 -49.24 -173.31
N THR A 81 -16.25 -50.50 -173.19
CA THR A 81 -15.92 -51.13 -171.90
C THR A 81 -14.79 -50.39 -171.18
N ALA A 82 -13.73 -49.98 -171.88
CA ALA A 82 -12.63 -49.21 -171.30
C ALA A 82 -13.09 -47.83 -170.80
N GLN A 83 -13.95 -47.13 -171.56
CA GLN A 83 -14.55 -45.86 -171.13
C GLN A 83 -15.44 -46.03 -169.89
N ASN A 84 -16.23 -47.10 -169.83
CA ASN A 84 -17.05 -47.43 -168.66
C ASN A 84 -16.18 -47.73 -167.44
N ALA A 85 -15.09 -48.49 -167.61
CA ALA A 85 -14.13 -48.77 -166.54
C ALA A 85 -13.44 -47.49 -166.04
N GLN A 86 -13.03 -46.59 -166.94
CA GLN A 86 -12.46 -45.29 -166.57
C GLN A 86 -13.47 -44.43 -165.80
N THR A 87 -14.74 -44.42 -166.23
CA THR A 87 -15.80 -43.68 -165.54
C THR A 87 -16.04 -44.25 -164.14
N ALA A 88 -16.04 -45.58 -163.99
CA ALA A 88 -16.14 -46.24 -162.69
C ALA A 88 -14.94 -45.92 -161.78
N ALA A 89 -13.71 -45.92 -162.32
CA ALA A 89 -12.51 -45.56 -161.58
C ALA A 89 -12.53 -44.10 -161.13
N ASN A 90 -12.96 -43.18 -161.99
CA ASN A 90 -13.12 -41.77 -161.65
C ASN A 90 -14.16 -41.56 -160.55
N LYS A 91 -15.30 -42.26 -160.61
CA LYS A 91 -16.30 -42.26 -159.53
C LYS A 91 -15.71 -42.77 -158.21
N ALA A 92 -14.95 -43.88 -158.25
CA ALA A 92 -14.31 -44.43 -157.06
C ALA A 92 -13.29 -43.46 -156.45
N GLN A 93 -12.50 -42.77 -157.28
CA GLN A 93 -11.57 -41.74 -156.81
C GLN A 93 -12.28 -40.55 -156.14
N THR A 94 -13.39 -40.08 -156.74
CA THR A 94 -14.21 -39.02 -156.12
C THR A 94 -14.75 -39.46 -154.77
N THR A 95 -15.34 -40.66 -154.67
CA THR A 95 -15.83 -41.21 -153.39
C THR A 95 -14.71 -41.34 -152.36
N ALA A 96 -13.50 -41.77 -152.75
CA ALA A 96 -12.35 -41.85 -151.85
C ALA A 96 -11.92 -40.46 -151.34
N ASN A 97 -11.91 -39.45 -152.22
CA ASN A 97 -11.58 -38.07 -151.85
C ASN A 97 -12.62 -37.45 -150.90
N GLU A 98 -13.91 -37.71 -151.15
CA GLU A 98 -15.00 -37.31 -150.26
C GLU A 98 -14.89 -37.99 -148.89
N ALA A 99 -14.62 -39.30 -148.85
CA ALA A 99 -14.40 -40.03 -147.61
C ALA A 99 -13.19 -39.51 -146.82
N ASN A 100 -12.08 -39.19 -147.50
CA ASN A 100 -10.91 -38.60 -146.86
C ASN A 100 -11.20 -37.20 -146.28
N SER A 101 -11.97 -36.39 -147.01
CA SER A 101 -12.41 -35.06 -146.54
C SER A 101 -13.33 -35.18 -145.32
N ALA A 102 -14.27 -36.13 -145.34
CA ALA A 102 -15.13 -36.42 -144.19
C ALA A 102 -14.33 -36.89 -142.96
N ALA A 103 -13.33 -37.75 -143.15
CA ALA A 103 -12.45 -38.21 -142.08
C ALA A 103 -11.63 -37.06 -141.46
N GLN A 104 -11.09 -36.15 -142.28
CA GLN A 104 -10.38 -34.97 -141.78
C GLN A 104 -11.30 -34.03 -141.01
N ASN A 105 -12.53 -33.80 -141.49
CA ASN A 105 -13.53 -33.00 -140.78
C ASN A 105 -13.90 -33.63 -139.43
N ALA A 106 -14.06 -34.96 -139.38
CA ALA A 106 -14.30 -35.69 -138.14
C ALA A 106 -13.13 -35.55 -137.15
N LEU A 107 -11.89 -35.66 -137.63
CA LEU A 107 -10.68 -35.47 -136.82
C LEU A 107 -10.61 -34.04 -136.25
N ASN A 108 -10.86 -33.02 -137.07
CA ASN A 108 -10.87 -31.62 -136.62
C ASN A 108 -11.96 -31.36 -135.57
N THR A 109 -13.14 -31.97 -135.75
CA THR A 109 -14.23 -31.92 -134.76
C THR A 109 -13.81 -32.58 -133.45
N ALA A 110 -13.16 -33.75 -133.52
CA ALA A 110 -12.65 -34.45 -132.33
C ALA A 110 -11.58 -33.64 -131.59
N ASN A 111 -10.64 -33.02 -132.30
CA ASN A 111 -9.63 -32.14 -131.70
C ASN A 111 -10.25 -30.90 -131.03
N THR A 112 -11.26 -30.31 -131.66
CA THR A 112 -12.00 -29.17 -131.07
C THR A 112 -12.71 -29.59 -129.79
N ALA A 113 -13.35 -30.77 -129.79
CA ALA A 113 -13.98 -31.33 -128.60
C ALA A 113 -12.97 -31.61 -127.48
N GLN A 114 -11.81 -32.18 -127.80
CA GLN A 114 -10.71 -32.42 -126.86
C GLN A 114 -10.21 -31.11 -126.21
N ASN A 115 -9.98 -30.07 -127.01
CA ASN A 115 -9.52 -28.76 -126.52
C ASN A 115 -10.57 -28.10 -125.62
N THR A 116 -11.85 -28.23 -125.98
CA THR A 116 -12.98 -27.76 -125.16
C THR A 116 -13.02 -28.49 -123.82
N ALA A 117 -12.86 -29.82 -123.82
CA ALA A 117 -12.82 -30.63 -122.61
C ALA A 117 -11.62 -30.25 -121.72
N ASN A 118 -10.43 -30.04 -122.29
CA ASN A 118 -9.24 -29.61 -121.55
C ASN A 118 -9.42 -28.22 -120.92
N SER A 119 -10.04 -27.29 -121.66
CA SER A 119 -10.37 -25.95 -121.15
C SER A 119 -11.38 -26.03 -120.00
N ALA A 120 -12.43 -26.84 -120.15
CA ALA A 120 -13.41 -27.09 -119.09
C ALA A 120 -12.77 -27.71 -117.85
N ASN A 121 -11.85 -28.67 -118.02
CA ASN A 121 -11.11 -29.28 -116.91
C ASN A 121 -10.23 -28.25 -116.17
N THR A 122 -9.57 -27.35 -116.91
CA THR A 122 -8.76 -26.28 -116.32
C THR A 122 -9.63 -25.32 -115.50
N VAL A 123 -10.80 -24.93 -116.03
CA VAL A 123 -11.76 -24.10 -115.31
C VAL A 123 -12.24 -24.79 -114.03
N ALA A 124 -12.54 -26.09 -114.09
CA ALA A 124 -12.96 -26.87 -112.93
C ALA A 124 -11.85 -26.94 -111.85
N GLN A 125 -10.59 -27.14 -112.24
CA GLN A 125 -9.45 -27.15 -111.32
C GLN A 125 -9.25 -25.78 -110.65
N ASN A 126 -9.35 -24.68 -111.41
CA ASN A 126 -9.26 -23.33 -110.86
C ASN A 126 -10.40 -23.02 -109.88
N ALA A 127 -11.62 -23.45 -110.21
CA ALA A 127 -12.77 -23.33 -109.31
C ALA A 127 -12.56 -24.13 -108.01
N GLN A 128 -12.03 -25.35 -108.10
CA GLN A 128 -11.70 -26.17 -106.94
C GLN A 128 -10.62 -25.51 -106.08
N SER A 129 -9.55 -24.98 -106.68
CA SER A 129 -8.49 -24.29 -105.95
C SER A 129 -9.02 -23.04 -105.23
N THR A 130 -9.91 -22.29 -105.88
CA THR A 130 -10.55 -21.11 -105.27
C THR A 130 -11.43 -21.51 -104.10
N ALA A 131 -12.21 -22.60 -104.22
CA ALA A 131 -13.03 -23.11 -103.13
C ALA A 131 -12.18 -23.58 -101.94
N ASN A 132 -11.08 -24.29 -102.20
CA ASN A 132 -10.15 -24.73 -101.15
C ASN A 132 -9.53 -23.54 -100.40
N GLN A 133 -9.10 -22.50 -101.13
CA GLN A 133 -8.56 -21.29 -100.51
C GLN A 133 -9.62 -20.59 -99.65
N ALA A 134 -10.86 -20.49 -100.14
CA ALA A 134 -11.95 -19.87 -99.36
C ALA A 134 -12.25 -20.63 -98.07
N ILE A 135 -12.17 -21.97 -98.08
CA ILE A 135 -12.32 -22.81 -96.88
C ILE A 135 -11.17 -22.54 -95.90
N GLN A 136 -9.93 -22.45 -96.39
CA GLN A 136 -8.77 -22.19 -95.57
C GLN A 136 -8.82 -20.79 -94.94
N ASP A 137 -9.13 -19.75 -95.73
CA ASP A 137 -9.31 -18.38 -95.24
C ASP A 137 -10.43 -18.29 -94.18
N ALA A 138 -11.50 -19.07 -94.35
CA ALA A 138 -12.59 -19.12 -93.37
C ALA A 138 -12.15 -19.78 -92.06
N ALA A 139 -11.38 -20.87 -92.13
CA ALA A 139 -10.82 -21.54 -90.96
C ALA A 139 -9.86 -20.63 -90.20
N GLU A 140 -8.92 -19.97 -90.89
CA GLU A 140 -7.97 -19.05 -90.26
C GLU A 140 -8.66 -17.86 -89.59
N LYS A 141 -9.71 -17.30 -90.21
CA LYS A 141 -10.51 -16.24 -89.60
C LYS A 141 -11.29 -16.73 -88.37
N ALA A 142 -11.81 -17.95 -88.40
CA ALA A 142 -12.50 -18.54 -87.26
C ALA A 142 -11.54 -18.76 -86.08
N GLU A 143 -10.36 -19.33 -86.32
CA GLU A 143 -9.33 -19.52 -85.30
C GLU A 143 -8.85 -18.17 -84.71
N ALA A 144 -8.64 -17.16 -85.56
CA ALA A 144 -8.27 -15.83 -85.09
C ALA A 144 -9.37 -15.18 -84.24
N ALA A 145 -10.64 -15.32 -84.64
CA ALA A 145 -11.77 -14.83 -83.88
C ALA A 145 -11.89 -15.52 -82.51
N GLU A 146 -11.75 -16.84 -82.47
CA GLU A 146 -11.75 -17.63 -81.23
C GLU A 146 -10.62 -17.21 -80.30
N LYS A 147 -9.40 -17.11 -80.82
CA LYS A 147 -8.23 -16.66 -80.04
C LYS A 147 -8.40 -15.26 -79.47
N ASN A 148 -8.95 -14.33 -80.25
CA ASN A 148 -9.22 -12.97 -79.80
C ASN A 148 -10.31 -12.93 -78.72
N ALA A 149 -11.37 -13.72 -78.88
CA ALA A 149 -12.44 -13.84 -77.88
C ALA A 149 -11.91 -14.44 -76.57
N ASN A 150 -11.08 -15.48 -76.65
CA ASN A 150 -10.45 -16.10 -75.49
C ASN A 150 -9.51 -15.12 -74.78
N ASN A 151 -8.62 -14.44 -75.51
CA ASN A 151 -7.74 -13.42 -74.93
C ASN A 151 -8.52 -12.27 -74.25
N TYR A 152 -9.60 -11.80 -74.87
CA TYR A 152 -10.45 -10.77 -74.26
C TYR A 152 -11.07 -11.27 -72.95
N THR A 153 -11.59 -12.49 -72.97
CA THR A 153 -12.23 -13.12 -71.80
C THR A 153 -11.21 -13.36 -70.67
N ASP A 154 -10.04 -13.90 -70.98
CA ASP A 154 -8.96 -14.15 -70.02
C ASP A 154 -8.46 -12.85 -69.38
N ASN A 155 -8.32 -11.77 -70.16
CA ASN A 155 -7.97 -10.47 -69.64
C ASN A 155 -9.05 -9.93 -68.69
N LYS A 156 -10.33 -10.03 -69.06
CA LYS A 156 -11.43 -9.60 -68.18
C LYS A 156 -11.53 -10.41 -66.90
N ILE A 157 -11.27 -11.71 -66.96
CA ILE A 157 -11.18 -12.57 -65.77
C ILE A 157 -10.00 -12.16 -64.89
N THR A 158 -8.85 -11.86 -65.50
CA THR A 158 -7.65 -11.41 -64.77
C THR A 158 -7.88 -10.08 -64.08
N ASP A 159 -8.46 -9.10 -64.78
CA ASP A 159 -8.82 -7.79 -64.23
C ASP A 159 -9.77 -7.96 -63.03
N ALA A 160 -10.85 -8.73 -63.20
CA ALA A 160 -11.83 -8.98 -62.14
C ALA A 160 -11.20 -9.69 -60.94
N LYS A 161 -10.28 -10.64 -61.17
CA LYS A 161 -9.56 -11.35 -60.10
C LYS A 161 -8.64 -10.41 -59.33
N ASN A 162 -7.95 -9.51 -60.01
CA ASN A 162 -7.07 -8.53 -59.38
C ASN A 162 -7.86 -7.52 -58.54
N GLU A 163 -8.98 -7.03 -59.07
CA GLU A 163 -9.89 -6.14 -58.34
C GLU A 163 -10.49 -6.84 -57.10
N LEU A 164 -10.95 -8.08 -57.26
CA LEU A 164 -11.46 -8.89 -56.14
C LEU A 164 -10.41 -9.09 -55.04
N ASN A 165 -9.17 -9.46 -55.43
CA ASN A 165 -8.08 -9.63 -54.47
C ASN A 165 -7.77 -8.33 -53.73
N THR A 166 -7.75 -7.20 -54.43
CA THR A 166 -7.52 -5.87 -53.83
C THR A 166 -8.62 -5.54 -52.82
N ASN A 167 -9.89 -5.80 -53.16
CA ASN A 167 -11.02 -5.57 -52.27
C ASN A 167 -10.99 -6.50 -51.03
N ILE A 168 -10.62 -7.77 -51.22
CA ILE A 168 -10.45 -8.73 -50.11
C ILE A 168 -9.34 -8.27 -49.16
N ASP A 169 -8.19 -7.87 -49.70
CA ASP A 169 -7.06 -7.41 -48.90
C ASP A 169 -7.39 -6.13 -48.14
N SER A 170 -8.08 -5.18 -48.79
CA SER A 170 -8.55 -3.95 -48.12
C SER A 170 -9.52 -4.28 -46.98
N ALA A 171 -10.57 -5.07 -47.26
CA ALA A 171 -11.56 -5.45 -46.24
C ALA A 171 -10.94 -6.22 -45.07
N LYS A 172 -9.98 -7.12 -45.36
CA LYS A 172 -9.23 -7.85 -44.34
C LYS A 172 -8.40 -6.91 -43.48
N ASN A 173 -7.68 -5.96 -44.08
CA ASN A 173 -6.87 -4.99 -43.35
C ASN A 173 -7.74 -4.06 -42.49
N ASP A 174 -8.88 -3.59 -43.01
CA ASP A 174 -9.82 -2.75 -42.27
C ASP A 174 -10.40 -3.49 -41.06
N ALA A 175 -10.76 -4.77 -41.23
CA ALA A 175 -11.25 -5.61 -40.16
C ALA A 175 -10.18 -5.85 -39.08
N ILE A 176 -8.93 -6.15 -39.48
CA ILE A 176 -7.80 -6.32 -38.55
C ILE A 176 -7.53 -5.02 -37.79
N ASN A 177 -7.44 -3.88 -38.49
CA ASN A 177 -7.17 -2.59 -37.87
C ASN A 177 -8.28 -2.19 -36.90
N SER A 178 -9.55 -2.39 -37.27
CA SER A 178 -10.70 -2.12 -36.40
C SER A 178 -10.67 -3.00 -35.14
N SER A 179 -10.37 -4.29 -35.30
CA SER A 179 -10.27 -5.24 -34.18
C SER A 179 -9.11 -4.90 -33.24
N ASN A 180 -7.95 -4.54 -33.78
CA ASN A 180 -6.79 -4.13 -33.00
C ASN A 180 -7.07 -2.84 -32.24
N ASN A 181 -7.60 -1.80 -32.89
CA ASN A 181 -7.96 -0.54 -32.25
C ASN A 181 -8.97 -0.74 -31.11
N TYR A 182 -9.99 -1.58 -31.32
CA TYR A 182 -10.96 -1.91 -30.27
C TYR A 182 -10.28 -2.61 -29.08
N THR A 183 -9.42 -3.59 -29.36
CA THR A 183 -8.71 -4.36 -28.33
C THR A 183 -7.74 -3.47 -27.54
N ASP A 184 -6.96 -2.64 -28.23
CA ASP A 184 -6.02 -1.70 -27.61
C ASP A 184 -6.77 -0.67 -26.76
N SER A 185 -7.91 -0.17 -27.24
CA SER A 185 -8.78 0.73 -26.48
C SER A 185 -9.28 0.06 -25.19
N LYS A 186 -9.78 -1.18 -25.26
CA LYS A 186 -10.24 -1.91 -24.08
C LYS A 186 -9.11 -2.23 -23.09
N ILE A 187 -7.93 -2.58 -23.58
CA ILE A 187 -6.74 -2.78 -22.73
C ILE A 187 -6.37 -1.49 -22.03
N SER A 188 -6.39 -0.34 -22.73
CA SER A 188 -6.09 0.96 -22.15
C SER A 188 -7.11 1.38 -21.08
N ASP A 189 -8.41 1.17 -21.35
CA ASP A 189 -9.50 1.43 -20.39
C ASP A 189 -9.28 0.60 -19.12
N THR A 190 -9.11 -0.73 -19.26
CA THR A 190 -8.90 -1.65 -18.14
C THR A 190 -7.63 -1.31 -17.35
N LYS A 191 -6.54 -0.96 -18.03
CA LYS A 191 -5.29 -0.57 -17.38
C LYS A 191 -5.47 0.71 -16.55
N THR A 192 -6.22 1.67 -17.06
CA THR A 192 -6.52 2.93 -16.36
C THR A 192 -7.36 2.68 -15.11
N GLU A 193 -8.42 1.88 -15.22
CA GLU A 193 -9.28 1.52 -14.10
C GLU A 193 -8.54 0.70 -13.03
N LEU A 194 -7.72 -0.26 -13.45
CA LEU A 194 -6.90 -1.07 -12.54
C LEU A 194 -5.93 -0.20 -11.74
N ASN A 195 -5.23 0.73 -12.40
CA ASN A 195 -4.31 1.65 -11.72
C ASN A 195 -5.05 2.54 -10.71
N ALA A 196 -6.21 3.08 -11.08
CA ALA A 196 -7.03 3.89 -10.17
C ALA A 196 -7.47 3.08 -8.92
N ASN A 197 -7.86 1.81 -9.11
CA ASN A 197 -8.23 0.93 -8.01
C ASN A 197 -7.04 0.58 -7.10
N ILE A 198 -5.86 0.33 -7.68
CA ILE A 198 -4.61 0.11 -6.93
C ILE A 198 -4.26 1.35 -6.11
N ASP A 199 -4.29 2.54 -6.71
CA ASP A 199 -3.98 3.79 -6.02
C ASP A 199 -4.96 4.07 -4.88
N LYS A 200 -6.26 3.85 -5.12
CA LYS A 200 -7.29 3.97 -4.08
C LYS A 200 -7.04 3.00 -2.93
N ALA A 201 -6.83 1.72 -3.22
CA ALA A 201 -6.58 0.69 -2.20
C ALA A 201 -5.30 1.00 -1.39
N LYS A 202 -4.24 1.46 -2.06
CA LYS A 202 -2.99 1.88 -1.43
C LYS A 202 -3.21 3.07 -0.50
N ASN A 203 -3.94 4.09 -0.95
CA ASN A 203 -4.23 5.29 -0.15
C ASN A 203 -5.16 4.98 1.04
N ASP A 204 -6.17 4.13 0.84
CA ASP A 204 -7.08 3.67 1.90
C ASP A 204 -6.30 2.89 2.98
N ALA A 205 -5.38 2.01 2.56
CA ALA A 205 -4.52 1.24 3.47
C ALA A 205 -3.56 2.15 4.26
N ILE A 206 -2.89 3.09 3.59
CA ILE A 206 -2.01 4.07 4.25
C ILE A 206 -2.80 4.91 5.26
N SER A 207 -3.96 5.44 4.86
CA SER A 207 -4.81 6.26 5.73
C SER A 207 -5.29 5.49 6.95
N SER A 208 -5.71 4.24 6.77
CA SER A 208 -6.14 3.36 7.85
C SER A 208 -4.99 3.04 8.82
N SER A 209 -3.80 2.74 8.28
CA SER A 209 -2.62 2.48 9.10
C SER A 209 -2.19 3.70 9.90
N ASN A 210 -2.16 4.88 9.29
CA ASN A 210 -1.82 6.12 9.98
C ASN A 210 -2.82 6.43 11.08
N SER A 211 -4.12 6.34 10.79
CA SER A 211 -5.17 6.58 11.79
C SER A 211 -5.08 5.62 12.99
N TYR A 212 -4.79 4.33 12.74
CA TYR A 212 -4.55 3.36 13.80
C TYR A 212 -3.32 3.70 14.65
N THR A 213 -2.20 4.02 14.01
CA THR A 213 -0.96 4.41 14.69
C THR A 213 -1.15 5.68 15.51
N ASP A 214 -1.79 6.72 14.95
CA ASP A 214 -2.09 7.97 15.63
C ASP A 214 -3.00 7.75 16.84
N SER A 215 -4.02 6.90 16.70
CA SER A 215 -4.90 6.51 17.81
C SER A 215 -4.11 5.82 18.91
N LYS A 216 -3.24 4.85 18.59
CA LYS A 216 -2.44 4.15 19.60
C LYS A 216 -1.43 5.04 20.29
N ILE A 217 -0.83 5.97 19.57
CA ILE A 217 0.05 6.99 20.14
C ILE A 217 -0.75 7.90 21.10
N SER A 218 -1.94 8.34 20.70
CA SER A 218 -2.81 9.18 21.53
C SER A 218 -3.26 8.47 22.80
N ASP A 219 -3.70 7.21 22.69
CA ASP A 219 -4.10 6.37 23.82
C ASP A 219 -2.92 6.22 24.81
N THR A 220 -1.76 5.82 24.29
CA THR A 220 -0.55 5.61 25.10
C THR A 220 -0.12 6.90 25.78
N LYS A 221 -0.17 8.04 25.07
CA LYS A 221 0.16 9.35 25.64
C LYS A 221 -0.79 9.74 26.76
N THR A 222 -2.08 9.45 26.60
CA THR A 222 -3.11 9.72 27.61
C THR A 222 -2.88 8.87 28.86
N GLU A 223 -2.64 7.57 28.69
CA GLU A 223 -2.39 6.62 29.78
C GLU A 223 -1.09 6.91 30.54
N LEU A 224 -0.03 7.28 29.80
CA LEU A 224 1.24 7.72 30.37
C LEU A 224 1.07 8.99 31.21
N ASN A 225 0.37 10.00 30.68
CA ASN A 225 0.11 11.23 31.42
C ASN A 225 -0.69 10.96 32.71
N ALA A 226 -1.73 10.14 32.64
CA ALA A 226 -2.52 9.75 33.81
C ALA A 226 -1.65 9.01 34.86
N SER A 227 -0.75 8.13 34.42
CA SER A 227 0.18 7.42 35.30
C SER A 227 1.20 8.36 35.96
N ILE A 228 1.73 9.33 35.21
CA ILE A 228 2.63 10.38 35.72
C ILE A 228 1.91 11.24 36.76
N ASP A 229 0.69 11.68 36.46
CA ASP A 229 -0.10 12.51 37.38
C ASP A 229 -0.43 11.75 38.67
N LYS A 230 -0.82 10.47 38.56
CA LYS A 230 -1.04 9.61 39.72
C LYS A 230 0.23 9.45 40.55
N ALA A 231 1.36 9.11 39.94
CA ALA A 231 2.64 8.94 40.65
C ALA A 231 3.08 10.25 41.34
N LYS A 232 2.91 11.39 40.67
CA LYS A 232 3.19 12.72 41.22
C LYS A 232 2.29 13.00 42.43
N ASN A 233 0.98 12.75 42.33
CA ASN A 233 0.03 12.98 43.42
C ASN A 233 0.26 12.03 44.60
N ASP A 234 0.57 10.75 44.35
CA ASP A 234 0.90 9.76 45.37
C ASP A 234 2.19 10.17 46.13
N ALA A 235 3.21 10.65 45.41
CA ALA A 235 4.45 11.14 46.00
C ALA A 235 4.23 12.39 46.85
N ILE A 236 3.47 13.38 46.36
CA ILE A 236 3.10 14.59 47.11
C ILE A 236 2.32 14.21 48.37
N SER A 237 1.31 13.35 48.25
CA SER A 237 0.47 12.91 49.38
C SER A 237 1.28 12.18 50.45
N SER A 238 2.20 11.31 50.02
CA SER A 238 3.11 10.59 50.93
C SER A 238 4.07 11.55 51.64
N SER A 239 4.64 12.51 50.91
CA SER A 239 5.55 13.52 51.47
C SER A 239 4.85 14.44 52.48
N ASN A 240 3.63 14.89 52.16
CA ASN A 240 2.80 15.68 53.07
C ASN A 240 2.45 14.87 54.32
N SER A 241 1.99 13.63 54.16
CA SER A 241 1.66 12.76 55.31
C SER A 241 2.85 12.52 56.23
N TYR A 242 4.05 12.29 55.67
CA TYR A 242 5.27 12.15 56.45
C TYR A 242 5.63 13.44 57.20
N THR A 243 5.52 14.59 56.52
CA THR A 243 5.81 15.90 57.11
C THR A 243 4.82 16.22 58.23
N ASP A 244 3.52 16.02 58.00
CA ASP A 244 2.47 16.20 58.99
C ASP A 244 2.67 15.29 60.21
N SER A 245 3.05 14.02 59.98
CA SER A 245 3.39 13.09 61.06
C SER A 245 4.57 13.61 61.89
N LYS A 246 5.66 14.06 61.26
CA LYS A 246 6.83 14.59 61.98
C LYS A 246 6.52 15.88 62.73
N ILE A 247 5.68 16.75 62.17
CA ILE A 247 5.18 17.95 62.86
C ILE A 247 4.34 17.54 64.07
N SER A 248 3.45 16.56 63.93
CA SER A 248 2.61 16.06 65.02
C SER A 248 3.42 15.43 66.16
N ASP A 249 4.41 14.58 65.81
CA ASP A 249 5.34 13.98 66.76
C ASP A 249 6.08 15.07 67.55
N THR A 250 6.68 16.02 66.83
CA THR A 250 7.44 17.14 67.41
C THR A 250 6.54 18.00 68.31
N LYS A 251 5.31 18.29 67.88
CA LYS A 251 4.34 19.05 68.67
C LYS A 251 3.96 18.32 69.95
N THR A 252 3.82 17.00 69.90
CA THR A 252 3.50 16.16 71.06
C THR A 252 4.67 16.12 72.05
N GLU A 253 5.89 15.94 71.55
CA GLU A 253 7.12 15.97 72.35
C GLU A 253 7.31 17.34 73.02
N LEU A 254 7.15 18.43 72.27
CA LEU A 254 7.25 19.78 72.78
C LEU A 254 6.21 20.05 73.88
N ASN A 255 4.95 19.65 73.66
CA ASN A 255 3.90 19.78 74.68
C ASN A 255 4.21 18.96 75.93
N THR A 256 4.78 17.78 75.78
CA THR A 256 5.23 16.94 76.90
C THR A 256 6.34 17.63 77.68
N ASN A 257 7.34 18.16 77.01
CA ASN A 257 8.45 18.89 77.62
C ASN A 257 7.98 20.16 78.33
N ILE A 258 7.06 20.93 77.74
CA ILE A 258 6.44 22.10 78.37
C ILE A 258 5.67 21.70 79.63
N ASN A 259 4.87 20.64 79.57
CA ASN A 259 4.13 20.15 80.73
C ASN A 259 5.06 19.67 81.84
N ASN A 260 6.12 18.93 81.50
CA ASN A 260 7.13 18.48 82.46
C ASN A 260 7.82 19.66 83.12
N ALA A 261 8.34 20.61 82.35
CA ALA A 261 8.99 21.82 82.87
C ALA A 261 8.03 22.66 83.74
N LYS A 262 6.76 22.78 83.33
CA LYS A 262 5.73 23.45 84.11
C LYS A 262 5.49 22.74 85.44
N ASN A 263 5.35 21.41 85.42
CA ASN A 263 5.14 20.61 86.63
C ASN A 263 6.36 20.65 87.56
N GLU A 264 7.58 20.58 87.03
CA GLU A 264 8.83 20.74 87.78
C GLU A 264 8.94 22.13 88.42
N ALA A 265 8.60 23.19 87.68
CA ALA A 265 8.59 24.55 88.19
C ALA A 265 7.56 24.73 89.31
N ILE A 266 6.33 24.22 89.13
CA ILE A 266 5.29 24.21 90.16
C ILE A 266 5.77 23.43 91.40
N SER A 267 6.31 22.23 91.20
CA SER A 267 6.82 21.39 92.28
C SER A 267 7.95 22.08 93.07
N THR A 268 8.90 22.69 92.37
CA THR A 268 9.99 23.46 92.98
C THR A 268 9.47 24.66 93.75
N SER A 269 8.52 25.40 93.17
CA SER A 269 7.87 26.55 93.82
C SER A 269 7.11 26.14 95.09
N ASN A 270 6.34 25.04 95.02
CA ASN A 270 5.63 24.48 96.17
C ASN A 270 6.62 24.05 97.25
N ASN A 271 7.67 23.31 96.89
CA ASN A 271 8.69 22.88 97.84
C ASN A 271 9.40 24.06 98.54
N TYR A 272 9.76 25.11 97.79
CA TYR A 272 10.32 26.33 98.36
C TYR A 272 9.33 27.02 99.31
N THR A 273 8.06 27.14 98.90
CA THR A 273 7.00 27.77 99.71
C THR A 273 6.74 26.98 100.99
N ASP A 274 6.60 25.66 100.90
CA ASP A 274 6.44 24.76 102.04
C ASP A 274 7.63 24.84 102.98
N LYS A 275 8.86 24.86 102.44
CA LYS A 275 10.08 25.01 103.25
C LYS A 275 10.11 26.34 103.99
N ARG A 276 9.74 27.45 103.33
CA ARG A 276 9.63 28.77 103.98
C ARG A 276 8.52 28.82 105.03
N TYR A 277 7.38 28.20 104.74
CA TYR A 277 6.26 28.10 105.67
C TYR A 277 6.65 27.29 106.92
N GLN A 278 7.30 26.13 106.75
CA GLN A 278 7.82 25.31 107.84
C GLN A 278 8.91 26.03 108.64
N GLN A 279 9.81 26.77 107.98
CA GLN A 279 10.78 27.64 108.67
C GLN A 279 10.06 28.72 109.50
N GLY A 280 8.97 29.30 108.99
CA GLY A 280 8.14 30.26 109.71
C GLY A 280 7.46 29.65 110.93
N ILE A 281 6.91 28.43 110.80
CA ILE A 281 6.37 27.66 111.94
C ILE A 281 7.47 27.39 112.96
N SER A 282 8.63 26.89 112.53
CA SER A 282 9.76 26.60 113.40
C SER A 282 10.24 27.84 114.17
N TYR A 283 10.37 28.98 113.49
CA TYR A 283 10.73 30.26 114.12
C TYR A 283 9.67 30.72 115.12
N THR A 284 8.39 30.59 114.78
CA THR A 284 7.28 30.96 115.67
C THR A 284 7.24 30.05 116.90
N ASN A 285 7.42 28.74 116.71
CA ASN A 285 7.52 27.78 117.82
C ASN A 285 8.72 28.09 118.71
N GLU A 286 9.89 28.37 118.13
CA GLU A 286 11.08 28.77 118.90
C GLU A 286 10.82 30.05 119.72
N LYS A 287 10.17 31.06 119.13
CA LYS A 287 9.80 32.29 119.84
C LYS A 287 8.73 32.06 120.89
N TYR A 288 7.76 31.18 120.63
CA TYR A 288 6.73 30.78 121.58
C TYR A 288 7.35 30.06 122.78
N GLU A 289 8.25 29.11 122.55
CA GLU A 289 9.01 28.42 123.60
C GLU A 289 9.89 29.40 124.39
N GLN A 290 10.59 30.32 123.73
CA GLN A 290 11.33 31.40 124.41
C GLN A 290 10.41 32.27 125.28
N SER A 291 9.19 32.54 124.83
CA SER A 291 8.18 33.28 125.61
C SER A 291 7.69 32.48 126.82
N ILE A 292 7.45 31.18 126.67
CA ILE A 292 7.11 30.28 127.79
C ILE A 292 8.25 30.28 128.81
N GLN A 293 9.49 30.09 128.36
CA GLN A 293 10.66 30.11 129.23
C GLN A 293 10.87 31.46 129.91
N TYR A 294 10.64 32.58 129.21
CA TYR A 294 10.71 33.91 129.80
C TYR A 294 9.61 34.10 130.87
N ALA A 295 8.38 33.69 130.58
CA ALA A 295 7.27 33.76 131.53
C ALA A 295 7.53 32.88 132.77
N GLN A 296 8.06 31.66 132.57
CA GLN A 296 8.50 30.78 133.66
C GLN A 296 9.63 31.40 134.46
N ASN A 297 10.68 31.94 133.82
CA ASN A 297 11.77 32.63 134.54
C ASN A 297 11.26 33.82 135.35
N VAL A 298 10.34 34.62 134.80
CA VAL A 298 9.75 35.75 135.52
C VAL A 298 8.88 35.27 136.68
N ALA A 299 8.12 34.18 136.51
CA ALA A 299 7.35 33.56 137.58
C ALA A 299 8.26 32.99 138.68
N ASP A 300 9.31 32.24 138.34
CA ASP A 300 10.30 31.70 139.25
C ASP A 300 11.05 32.82 139.99
N LYS A 301 11.37 33.93 139.29
CA LYS A 301 11.98 35.13 139.88
C LYS A 301 11.01 35.85 140.81
N ALA A 302 9.72 35.91 140.47
CA ALA A 302 8.69 36.45 141.34
C ALA A 302 8.51 35.59 142.59
N GLU A 303 8.56 34.26 142.46
CA GLU A 303 8.53 33.33 143.59
C GLU A 303 9.78 33.48 144.47
N GLN A 304 10.99 33.55 143.88
CA GLN A 304 12.22 33.86 144.62
C GLN A 304 12.17 35.21 145.32
N ASN A 305 11.62 36.25 144.68
CA ASN A 305 11.48 37.56 145.28
C ASN A 305 10.44 37.57 146.41
N ALA A 306 9.33 36.84 146.26
CA ALA A 306 8.33 36.67 147.30
C ALA A 306 8.91 35.92 148.52
N ASN A 307 9.69 34.87 148.27
CA ASN A 307 10.41 34.13 149.31
C ASN A 307 11.45 35.04 150.00
N ASN A 308 12.27 35.78 149.24
CA ASN A 308 13.23 36.74 149.81
C ASN A 308 12.57 37.87 150.62
N TYR A 309 11.42 38.38 150.18
CA TYR A 309 10.67 39.40 150.93
C TYR A 309 10.10 38.81 152.23
N THR A 310 9.54 37.60 152.17
CA THR A 310 8.99 36.90 153.34
C THR A 310 10.09 36.59 154.35
N ASP A 311 11.22 36.06 153.91
CA ASP A 311 12.38 35.74 154.74
C ASP A 311 13.01 37.00 155.35
N ASN A 312 13.14 38.09 154.58
CA ASN A 312 13.61 39.38 155.11
C ASN A 312 12.65 39.94 156.16
N ARG A 313 11.33 39.89 155.92
CA ARG A 313 10.33 40.36 156.88
C ARG A 313 10.34 39.52 158.16
N PHE A 314 10.50 38.21 158.03
CA PHE A 314 10.63 37.28 159.15
C PHE A 314 11.92 37.52 159.95
N SER A 315 13.04 37.73 159.26
CA SER A 315 14.33 38.03 159.89
C SER A 315 14.34 39.41 160.59
N GLN A 316 13.68 40.42 160.01
CA GLN A 316 13.48 41.72 160.66
C GLN A 316 12.61 41.61 161.91
N LEU A 317 11.52 40.84 161.87
CA LEU A 317 10.66 40.60 163.03
C LEU A 317 11.39 39.86 164.15
N SER A 318 12.21 38.86 163.80
CA SER A 318 13.06 38.13 164.74
C SER A 318 14.07 39.04 165.45
N ASN A 319 14.79 39.87 164.68
CA ASN A 319 15.78 40.81 165.23
C ASN A 319 15.15 41.89 166.13
N GLN A 320 13.97 42.40 165.75
CA GLN A 320 13.25 43.40 166.55
C GLN A 320 12.68 42.81 167.85
N SER A 321 12.38 41.51 167.88
CA SER A 321 11.94 40.79 169.08
C SER A 321 13.09 40.53 170.06
N ASN A 322 14.25 40.06 169.57
CA ASN A 322 15.42 39.79 170.41
C ASN A 322 15.97 41.05 171.11
N GLN A 323 16.03 42.18 170.40
CA GLN A 323 16.47 43.45 171.00
C GLN A 323 15.55 43.93 172.12
N ARG A 324 14.23 43.66 172.03
CA ARG A 324 13.28 44.00 173.09
C ARG A 324 13.42 43.10 174.32
N PHE A 325 13.76 41.82 174.14
CA PHE A 325 14.00 40.90 175.26
C PHE A 325 15.27 41.24 176.05
N GLU A 326 16.37 41.61 175.38
CA GLU A 326 17.60 42.05 176.07
C GLU A 326 17.42 43.38 176.82
N GLN A 327 16.66 44.32 176.24
CA GLN A 327 16.34 45.59 176.90
C GLN A 327 15.43 45.41 178.14
N LEU A 328 14.57 44.38 178.16
CA LEU A 328 13.76 44.01 179.32
C LEU A 328 14.62 43.41 180.44
N ASN A 329 15.54 42.50 180.11
CA ASN A 329 16.43 41.88 181.10
C ASN A 329 17.28 42.92 181.85
N SER A 330 17.85 43.88 181.12
CA SER A 330 18.68 44.94 181.73
C SER A 330 17.92 45.97 182.56
N LYS A 331 16.59 46.12 182.40
CA LYS A 331 15.77 46.98 183.26
C LYS A 331 15.42 46.29 184.58
N ILE A 332 15.22 44.97 184.58
CA ILE A 332 14.93 44.19 185.77
C ILE A 332 16.14 44.17 186.72
N GLU A 333 17.35 43.88 186.21
CA GLU A 333 18.57 43.88 187.05
C GLU A 333 18.88 45.26 187.66
N ARG A 334 18.61 46.35 186.92
CA ARG A 334 18.80 47.72 187.42
C ARG A 334 17.78 48.10 188.51
N ALA A 335 16.55 47.60 188.42
CA ALA A 335 15.54 47.82 189.46
C ALA A 335 15.92 47.11 190.76
N GLU A 336 16.37 45.86 190.68
CA GLU A 336 16.80 45.07 191.84
C GLU A 336 18.00 45.72 192.55
N LYS A 337 18.99 46.21 191.81
CA LYS A 337 20.17 46.89 192.38
C LYS A 337 19.82 48.21 193.09
N ARG A 338 18.86 49.00 192.56
CA ARG A 338 18.39 50.23 193.21
C ARG A 338 17.60 49.94 194.49
N LEU A 339 16.78 48.88 194.48
CA LEU A 339 16.02 48.42 195.64
C LEU A 339 16.94 47.99 196.80
N ASN A 340 17.92 47.12 196.51
CA ASN A 340 18.84 46.60 197.53
C ASN A 340 19.66 47.70 198.21
N ALA A 341 20.09 48.71 197.43
CA ALA A 341 20.79 49.88 197.95
C ALA A 341 19.90 50.75 198.85
N GLY A 342 18.63 50.94 198.50
CA GLY A 342 17.67 51.68 199.32
C GLY A 342 17.44 51.03 200.70
N ILE A 343 17.31 49.69 200.75
CA ILE A 343 17.15 48.94 202.01
C ILE A 343 18.40 49.09 202.89
N ALA A 344 19.59 48.96 202.32
CA ALA A 344 20.85 49.20 203.02
C ALA A 344 20.89 50.62 203.64
N GLY A 345 20.34 51.63 202.95
CA GLY A 345 20.21 53.01 203.42
C GLY A 345 19.41 53.15 204.71
N VAL A 346 18.32 52.41 204.86
CA VAL A 346 17.48 52.46 206.08
C VAL A 346 18.13 51.67 207.21
N THR A 347 18.76 50.54 206.90
CA THR A 347 19.54 49.72 207.85
C THR A 347 20.71 50.50 208.44
N ALA A 348 21.36 51.35 207.65
CA ALA A 348 22.42 52.22 208.12
C ALA A 348 21.90 53.24 209.16
N ILE A 349 20.71 53.82 208.94
CA ILE A 349 20.09 54.79 209.86
C ILE A 349 19.68 54.13 211.19
N SER A 350 19.13 52.91 211.15
CA SER A 350 18.68 52.20 212.36
C SER A 350 19.85 51.80 213.27
N SER A 351 21.05 51.65 212.71
CA SER A 351 22.24 51.19 213.43
C SER A 351 23.07 52.33 214.05
N ILE A 352 22.60 53.57 214.00
CA ILE A 352 23.32 54.72 214.56
C ILE A 352 23.23 54.71 216.11
N PRO A 353 24.37 54.67 216.84
CA PRO A 353 24.39 54.74 218.30
C PRO A 353 24.30 56.18 218.82
N TYR A 354 23.69 56.35 220.00
CA TYR A 354 23.55 57.65 220.67
C TYR A 354 23.81 57.51 222.18
N VAL A 355 24.50 58.47 222.78
CA VAL A 355 24.94 58.45 224.19
C VAL A 355 23.92 59.18 225.07
N ALA A 356 23.31 58.46 226.02
CA ALA A 356 22.12 58.93 226.73
C ALA A 356 22.37 60.02 227.82
N GLU A 357 23.60 60.16 228.30
CA GLU A 357 23.95 61.09 229.41
C GLU A 357 24.28 62.52 228.95
N ASN A 358 24.48 62.76 227.64
CA ASN A 358 24.83 64.09 227.11
C ASN A 358 23.69 64.75 226.33
N SER A 359 23.61 66.09 226.42
CA SER A 359 22.58 66.93 225.78
C SER A 359 22.62 66.89 224.24
N PHE A 360 23.78 66.52 223.68
CA PHE A 360 24.01 66.33 222.26
C PHE A 360 24.77 65.04 222.04
N SER A 361 24.31 64.22 221.08
CA SER A 361 25.03 63.04 220.62
C SER A 361 24.93 62.93 219.10
N TYR A 362 25.95 62.36 218.48
CA TYR A 362 26.00 62.09 217.06
C TYR A 362 26.51 60.66 216.86
N GLY A 363 26.10 60.05 215.76
CA GLY A 363 26.56 58.73 215.38
C GLY A 363 26.55 58.56 213.87
N ILE A 364 27.34 57.58 213.44
CA ILE A 364 27.38 57.13 212.05
C ILE A 364 27.08 55.63 212.08
N GLY A 365 26.21 55.20 211.18
CA GLY A 365 25.84 53.81 210.98
C GLY A 365 26.15 53.40 209.55
N VAL A 366 26.50 52.14 209.36
CA VAL A 366 26.70 51.54 208.04
C VAL A 366 25.70 50.40 207.90
N GLY A 367 25.14 50.26 206.70
CA GLY A 367 24.14 49.25 206.39
C GLY A 367 24.55 48.51 205.13
N ASN A 368 24.42 47.20 205.16
CA ASN A 368 24.60 46.34 204.00
C ASN A 368 23.35 45.49 203.82
N TYR A 369 22.90 45.33 202.58
CA TYR A 369 21.84 44.40 202.21
C TYR A 369 22.08 43.89 200.78
N GLN A 370 22.37 42.60 200.64
CA GLN A 370 22.72 41.98 199.36
C GLN A 370 23.86 42.73 198.64
N ASN A 371 23.64 43.18 197.41
CA ASN A 371 24.58 43.97 196.62
C ASN A 371 24.43 45.50 196.82
N GLY A 372 23.67 45.92 197.83
CA GLY A 372 23.48 47.30 198.25
C GLY A 372 24.26 47.61 199.53
N ASN A 373 24.98 48.73 199.52
CA ASN A 373 25.68 49.25 200.70
C ASN A 373 25.25 50.69 200.93
N ALA A 374 25.20 51.12 202.18
CA ALA A 374 24.89 52.50 202.51
C ALA A 374 25.56 52.96 203.81
N ILE A 375 25.71 54.26 203.91
CA ILE A 375 26.23 54.94 205.10
C ILE A 375 25.19 55.95 205.56
N ALA A 376 25.05 56.07 206.88
CA ALA A 376 24.13 57.00 207.50
C ALA A 376 24.82 57.79 208.60
N ALA A 377 24.44 59.05 208.74
CA ALA A 377 24.88 59.92 209.83
C ALA A 377 23.65 60.48 210.52
N GLY A 378 23.73 60.63 211.84
CA GLY A 378 22.62 61.15 212.61
C GLY A 378 23.07 61.88 213.86
N ILE A 379 22.24 62.82 214.27
CA ILE A 379 22.42 63.66 215.45
C ILE A 379 21.18 63.58 216.33
N GLN A 380 21.38 63.62 217.63
CA GLN A 380 20.33 63.62 218.64
C GLN A 380 20.57 64.75 219.63
N TYR A 381 19.50 65.47 219.95
CA TYR A 381 19.51 66.59 220.89
C TYR A 381 18.46 66.36 221.98
N LYS A 382 18.88 66.44 223.24
CA LYS A 382 18.02 66.27 224.42
C LYS A 382 17.52 67.65 224.86
N THR A 383 16.25 67.96 224.59
CA THR A 383 15.65 69.28 224.86
C THR A 383 15.22 69.46 226.32
N SER A 384 14.99 68.36 227.05
CA SER A 384 14.72 68.32 228.50
C SER A 384 15.00 66.89 229.03
N LEU A 385 14.92 66.66 230.35
CA LEU A 385 15.14 65.31 230.95
C LEU A 385 14.30 64.22 230.26
N ASN A 386 13.13 64.60 229.78
CA ASN A 386 12.11 63.72 229.25
C ASN A 386 11.84 63.95 227.75
N THR A 387 12.67 64.68 226.99
CA THR A 387 12.43 64.91 225.55
C THR A 387 13.70 64.86 224.69
N ASN A 388 13.64 64.19 223.54
CA ASN A 388 14.74 64.12 222.58
C ASN A 388 14.29 64.25 221.11
N VAL A 389 15.17 64.80 220.29
CA VAL A 389 14.99 64.97 218.84
C VAL A 389 16.14 64.27 218.13
N ARG A 390 15.85 63.53 217.06
CA ARG A 390 16.83 62.83 216.23
C ARG A 390 16.67 63.25 214.76
N LEU A 391 17.78 63.47 214.08
CA LEU A 391 17.86 63.70 212.63
C LEU A 391 18.85 62.71 212.04
N ASN A 392 18.50 62.08 210.91
CA ASN A 392 19.31 61.09 210.22
C ASN A 392 19.27 61.34 208.71
N VAL A 393 20.39 61.03 208.05
CA VAL A 393 20.52 61.01 206.60
C VAL A 393 21.32 59.77 206.20
N SER A 394 21.00 59.17 205.06
CA SER A 394 21.82 58.11 204.47
C SER A 394 21.98 58.23 202.97
N TRP A 395 23.10 57.68 202.49
CA TRP A 395 23.49 57.61 201.09
C TRP A 395 23.86 56.17 200.75
N ASP A 396 23.33 55.68 199.63
CA ASP A 396 23.53 54.30 199.19
C ASP A 396 24.39 54.16 197.91
N SER A 397 24.83 52.94 197.64
CA SER A 397 25.69 52.55 196.51
C SER A 397 25.00 52.62 195.13
N SER A 398 23.71 52.96 195.07
CA SER A 398 22.95 53.25 193.86
C SER A 398 22.63 54.75 193.73
N HIS A 399 23.31 55.60 194.49
CA HIS A 399 23.20 57.05 194.52
C HIS A 399 21.82 57.58 194.98
N ASN A 400 21.04 56.78 195.72
CA ASN A 400 19.84 57.31 196.36
C ASN A 400 20.20 57.93 197.73
N THR A 401 19.38 58.90 198.14
CA THR A 401 19.51 59.61 199.43
C THR A 401 18.23 59.42 200.23
N VAL A 402 18.36 59.08 201.52
CA VAL A 402 17.24 58.90 202.45
C VAL A 402 17.41 59.86 203.62
N LEU A 403 16.31 60.47 204.07
CA LEU A 403 16.29 61.46 205.16
C LEU A 403 15.23 61.04 206.18
N GLY A 404 15.52 61.16 207.47
CA GLY A 404 14.58 60.79 208.54
C GLY A 404 14.74 61.63 209.81
N ALA A 405 13.63 62.08 210.38
CA ALA A 405 13.57 62.84 211.63
C ALA A 405 12.65 62.15 212.65
N GLY A 406 12.96 62.27 213.93
CA GLY A 406 12.17 61.66 215.02
C GLY A 406 12.18 62.51 216.28
N PHE A 407 11.09 62.47 217.04
CA PHE A 407 10.93 63.15 218.33
C PHE A 407 10.44 62.11 219.34
N ALA A 408 10.98 62.10 220.55
CA ALA A 408 10.47 61.26 221.64
C ALA A 408 10.32 62.07 222.94
N GLY A 409 9.30 61.74 223.73
CA GLY A 409 9.01 62.34 225.02
C GLY A 409 8.54 61.28 226.03
N GLY A 410 9.04 61.31 227.26
CA GLY A 410 8.76 60.32 228.32
C GLY A 410 9.31 60.73 229.66
#